data_AF-C9SIS4-F1
#
_entry.id   AF-C9SIS4-F1
#
_cell.length_a   1.000
_cell.length_b   1.000
_cell.length_c   1.000
_cell.angle_alpha   90.00
_cell.angle_beta   90.00
_cell.angle_gamma   90.00
#
_symmetry.space_group_name_H-M   'P 1'
#
loop_
_entity.id
_entity.type
_entity.pdbx_description
1 polymer ?
#
loop_
_entity_poly.entity_id
_entity_poly.type
_entity_poly.pdbx_seq_one_letter_code
_entity_poly.pdbx_strand_id
1 'polypeptide(L)'
;MASADPFDSALDLLRRLNPKHTATHLSSIISLAPDLTEDLLSSVDQPLGVRRCRQTGRDYLLCDYNRDGDSHRSPWSNEFDPPLDEAGPGGVSGGGANDGAGEGAIPSERVRRMEVKANEAFDVYRELYYEGGVSSVYFWNLDDGFAGVVLLKK
;
A
#
# COMPACT_ATOMS: atom_id res chain seq x y z
N MET A 1 21.11 -24.48 -20.08
CA MET A 1 21.19 -23.51 -18.98
C MET A 1 19.78 -23.26 -18.53
N ALA A 2 19.46 -23.44 -17.25
CA ALA A 2 18.15 -23.00 -16.74
C ALA A 2 18.05 -21.50 -17.01
N SER A 3 17.01 -21.06 -17.73
CA SER A 3 16.71 -19.65 -17.90
C SER A 3 16.49 -19.06 -16.50
N ALA A 4 17.20 -17.98 -16.17
CA ALA A 4 16.97 -17.28 -14.92
C ALA A 4 15.51 -16.85 -14.84
N ASP A 5 14.89 -17.03 -13.67
CA ASP A 5 13.51 -16.60 -13.45
C ASP A 5 13.44 -15.06 -13.60
N PRO A 6 12.56 -14.53 -14.48
CA PRO A 6 12.45 -13.09 -14.70
C PRO A 6 12.16 -12.29 -13.43
N PHE A 7 11.36 -12.83 -12.52
CA PHE A 7 11.03 -12.17 -11.25
C PHE A 7 12.24 -12.09 -10.32
N ASP A 8 12.92 -13.22 -10.07
CA ASP A 8 14.18 -13.23 -9.32
C ASP A 8 15.24 -12.29 -9.91
N SER A 9 15.32 -12.24 -11.25
CA SER A 9 16.26 -11.37 -11.96
C SER A 9 15.92 -9.89 -11.79
N ALA A 10 14.64 -9.52 -11.80
CA ALA A 10 14.18 -8.17 -11.54
C ALA A 10 14.50 -7.73 -10.10
N LEU A 11 14.27 -8.61 -9.11
CA LEU A 11 14.61 -8.33 -7.71
C LEU A 11 16.12 -8.17 -7.51
N ASP A 12 16.94 -9.03 -8.14
CA ASP A 12 18.41 -8.90 -8.07
C ASP A 12 18.89 -7.59 -8.72
N LEU A 13 18.28 -7.18 -9.83
CA LEU A 13 18.60 -5.91 -10.48
C LEU A 13 18.27 -4.71 -9.57
N LEU A 14 17.09 -4.69 -8.95
CA LEU A 14 16.67 -3.60 -8.05
C LEU A 14 17.55 -3.49 -6.80
N ARG A 15 18.17 -4.58 -6.34
CA ARG A 15 19.17 -4.57 -5.25
C ARG A 15 20.52 -3.95 -5.65
N ARG A 16 20.82 -3.85 -6.96
CA ARG A 16 22.11 -3.36 -7.48
C ARG A 16 22.03 -1.94 -8.05
N LEU A 17 20.87 -1.54 -8.54
CA LEU A 17 20.65 -0.20 -9.08
C LEU A 17 20.68 0.86 -7.97
N ASN A 18 20.82 2.13 -8.37
CA ASN A 18 20.90 3.23 -7.42
C ASN A 18 19.54 3.42 -6.70
N PRO A 19 19.47 3.25 -5.36
CA PRO A 19 18.20 3.30 -4.63
C PRO A 19 17.53 4.69 -4.67
N LYS A 20 18.24 5.75 -5.08
CA LYS A 20 17.62 7.08 -5.27
C LYS A 20 16.56 7.09 -6.38
N HIS A 21 16.59 6.11 -7.29
CA HIS A 21 15.74 6.05 -8.46
C HIS A 21 14.85 4.80 -8.47
N THR A 22 14.63 4.14 -7.32
CA THR A 22 13.83 2.91 -7.20
C THR A 22 12.48 3.00 -7.91
N ALA A 23 11.73 4.10 -7.72
CA ALA A 23 10.44 4.30 -8.39
C ALA A 23 10.55 4.28 -9.93
N THR A 24 11.56 4.95 -10.48
CA THR A 24 11.83 4.98 -11.93
C THR A 24 12.30 3.62 -12.45
N HIS A 25 13.16 2.95 -11.68
CA HIS A 25 13.66 1.61 -12.03
C HIS A 25 12.53 0.59 -12.06
N LEU A 26 11.69 0.57 -11.03
CA LEU A 26 10.54 -0.29 -10.93
C LEU A 26 9.55 -0.06 -12.08
N SER A 27 9.19 1.20 -12.34
CA SER A 27 8.33 1.56 -13.48
C SER A 27 8.91 1.12 -14.83
N SER A 28 10.23 1.21 -15.00
CA SER A 28 10.92 0.76 -16.22
C SER A 28 10.91 -0.75 -16.37
N ILE A 29 11.08 -1.50 -15.27
CA ILE A 29 11.01 -2.97 -15.26
C ILE A 29 9.58 -3.43 -15.54
N ILE A 30 8.58 -2.82 -14.90
CA ILE A 30 7.16 -3.08 -15.18
C ILE A 30 6.82 -2.83 -16.65
N SER A 31 7.34 -1.75 -17.24
CA SER A 31 7.16 -1.48 -18.68
C SER A 31 7.78 -2.54 -19.59
N LEU A 32 8.85 -3.20 -19.13
CA LEU A 32 9.55 -4.26 -19.86
C LEU A 32 8.87 -5.63 -19.70
N ALA A 33 8.36 -5.91 -18.51
CA ALA A 33 7.68 -7.17 -18.15
C ALA A 33 6.36 -6.87 -17.40
N PRO A 34 5.29 -6.48 -18.13
CA PRO A 34 4.02 -6.11 -17.51
C PRO A 34 3.37 -7.24 -16.71
N ASP A 35 3.63 -8.49 -17.08
CA ASP A 35 3.11 -9.68 -16.40
C ASP A 35 3.61 -9.79 -14.94
N LEU A 36 4.71 -9.11 -14.59
CA LEU A 36 5.28 -9.11 -13.25
C LEU A 36 4.77 -7.94 -12.37
N THR A 37 3.82 -7.15 -12.84
CA THR A 37 3.42 -5.89 -12.18
C THR A 37 2.98 -6.11 -10.74
N GLU A 38 2.06 -7.05 -10.50
CA GLU A 38 1.49 -7.30 -9.17
C GLU A 38 2.55 -7.84 -8.20
N ASP A 39 3.36 -8.81 -8.64
CA ASP A 39 4.43 -9.41 -7.84
C ASP A 39 5.51 -8.37 -7.50
N LEU A 40 5.86 -7.50 -8.44
CA LEU A 40 6.88 -6.47 -8.22
C LEU A 40 6.38 -5.33 -7.31
N LEU A 41 5.12 -4.89 -7.47
CA LEU A 41 4.54 -3.85 -6.62
C LEU A 41 4.34 -4.33 -5.18
N SER A 42 4.01 -5.61 -4.97
CA SER A 42 3.88 -6.22 -3.65
C SER A 42 5.24 -6.51 -2.98
N SER A 43 6.29 -6.77 -3.76
CA SER A 43 7.60 -7.18 -3.24
C SER A 43 8.64 -6.07 -3.13
N VAL A 44 8.43 -4.92 -3.80
CA VAL A 44 9.43 -3.84 -3.88
C VAL A 44 8.90 -2.55 -3.28
N ASP A 45 9.42 -2.24 -2.10
CA ASP A 45 9.11 -1.00 -1.40
C ASP A 45 9.61 0.24 -2.18
N GLN A 46 8.77 1.28 -2.15
CA GLN A 46 9.09 2.60 -2.70
C GLN A 46 9.04 3.66 -1.61
N PRO A 47 9.78 4.78 -1.76
CA PRO A 47 9.63 5.93 -0.88
C PRO A 47 8.17 6.40 -0.82
N LEU A 48 7.60 6.46 0.38
CA LEU A 48 6.19 6.75 0.59
C LEU A 48 5.81 8.15 0.07
N GLY A 49 4.69 8.25 -0.63
CA GLY A 49 4.08 9.55 -0.97
C GLY A 49 3.38 10.17 0.24
N VAL A 50 3.08 11.47 0.19
CA VAL A 50 2.23 12.15 1.18
C VAL A 50 1.07 12.80 0.44
N ARG A 51 -0.16 12.64 0.94
CA ARG A 51 -1.34 13.33 0.44
C ARG A 51 -2.17 13.86 1.60
N ARG A 52 -2.91 14.94 1.37
CA ARG A 52 -3.82 15.52 2.36
C ARG A 52 -5.23 15.01 2.18
N CYS A 53 -5.83 14.45 3.24
CA CYS A 53 -7.23 14.03 3.22
C CYS A 53 -8.13 15.28 3.12
N ARG A 54 -8.96 15.34 2.07
CA ARG A 54 -9.83 16.51 1.81
C ARG A 54 -10.91 16.71 2.87
N GLN A 55 -11.38 15.64 3.50
CA GLN A 55 -12.43 15.70 4.52
C GLN A 55 -11.91 16.11 5.89
N THR A 56 -10.82 15.51 6.34
CA THR A 56 -10.30 15.71 7.70
C THR A 56 -9.19 16.75 7.77
N GLY A 57 -8.61 17.13 6.62
CA GLY A 57 -7.47 18.04 6.53
C GLY A 57 -6.16 17.46 7.05
N ARG A 58 -6.11 16.17 7.38
CA ARG A 58 -4.90 15.46 7.88
C ARG A 58 -4.11 14.84 6.73
N ASP A 59 -2.80 14.86 6.85
CA ASP A 59 -1.91 14.18 5.90
C ASP A 59 -1.91 12.66 6.13
N TYR A 60 -1.69 11.90 5.06
CA TYR A 60 -1.57 10.45 5.08
C TYR A 60 -0.56 9.96 4.04
N LEU A 61 -0.08 8.73 4.24
CA LEU A 61 1.00 8.14 3.44
C LEU A 61 0.45 7.29 2.30
N LEU A 62 1.13 7.35 1.14
CA LEU A 62 0.76 6.61 -0.05
C LEU A 62 1.70 5.41 -0.21
N CYS A 63 1.11 4.24 -0.40
CA CYS A 63 1.78 2.98 -0.71
C CYS A 63 0.83 2.09 -1.52
N ASP A 64 1.33 0.93 -1.96
CA ASP A 64 0.50 -0.01 -2.72
C ASP A 64 -0.65 -0.61 -1.89
N TYR A 65 -0.44 -0.81 -0.58
CA TYR A 65 -1.44 -1.38 0.32
C TYR A 65 -2.69 -0.52 0.54
N ASN A 66 -2.67 0.76 0.19
CA ASN A 66 -3.84 1.63 0.23
C ASN A 66 -4.24 2.16 -1.15
N ARG A 67 -3.73 1.54 -2.21
CA ARG A 67 -3.97 1.92 -3.60
C ARG A 67 -5.03 1.02 -4.22
N ASP A 68 -5.89 1.63 -5.04
CA ASP A 68 -6.78 0.93 -5.95
C ASP A 68 -6.81 1.73 -7.27
N GLY A 69 -6.34 1.13 -8.35
CA GLY A 69 -6.05 1.84 -9.60
C GLY A 69 -5.09 3.02 -9.37
N ASP A 70 -5.52 4.24 -9.66
CA ASP A 70 -4.76 5.47 -9.38
C ASP A 70 -5.20 6.20 -8.11
N SER A 71 -6.18 5.63 -7.41
CA SER A 71 -6.79 6.20 -6.22
C SER A 71 -6.18 5.62 -4.96
N HIS A 72 -6.15 6.43 -3.90
CA HIS A 72 -5.59 6.00 -2.61
C HIS A 72 -6.57 6.25 -1.48
N ARG A 73 -6.73 5.26 -0.60
CA ARG A 73 -7.61 5.33 0.57
C ARG A 73 -6.96 6.12 1.70
N SER A 74 -7.68 7.12 2.21
CA SER A 74 -7.32 7.84 3.42
C SER A 74 -7.64 7.01 4.67
N PRO A 75 -6.71 6.86 5.63
CA PRO A 75 -6.97 6.14 6.86
C PRO A 75 -7.90 6.94 7.79
N TRP A 76 -8.07 8.24 7.54
CA TRP A 76 -8.89 9.13 8.35
C TRP A 76 -10.35 9.11 7.93
N SER A 77 -10.63 9.33 6.63
CA SER A 77 -12.00 9.34 6.10
C SER A 77 -12.48 7.97 5.61
N ASN A 78 -11.57 7.01 5.41
CA ASN A 78 -11.83 5.75 4.72
C ASN A 78 -12.22 5.89 3.25
N GLU A 79 -12.00 7.05 2.64
CA GLU A 79 -12.37 7.33 1.25
C GLU A 79 -11.16 7.34 0.33
N PHE A 80 -11.38 6.93 -0.92
CA PHE A 80 -10.42 7.02 -2.00
C PHE A 80 -10.37 8.44 -2.60
N ASP A 81 -9.17 8.91 -2.91
CA ASP A 81 -8.92 10.11 -3.71
C ASP A 81 -8.00 9.74 -4.88
N PRO A 82 -8.37 9.98 -6.15
CA PRO A 82 -9.72 10.35 -6.60
C PRO A 82 -10.80 9.34 -6.17
N PRO A 83 -12.09 9.72 -6.16
CA PRO A 83 -13.17 8.77 -5.92
C PRO A 83 -13.12 7.64 -6.96
N LEU A 84 -13.39 6.40 -6.53
CA LEU A 84 -13.49 5.26 -7.44
C LEU A 84 -14.85 5.31 -8.18
N ASP A 85 -14.83 5.01 -9.48
CA ASP A 85 -16.02 5.08 -10.35
C ASP A 85 -17.03 3.94 -10.10
N GLU A 86 -16.62 2.87 -9.39
CA GLU A 86 -17.51 1.79 -8.99
C GLU A 86 -17.35 1.46 -7.50
N ALA A 87 -18.41 1.71 -6.73
CA ALA A 87 -18.57 1.15 -5.39
C ALA A 87 -18.90 -0.36 -5.50
N GLY A 88 -17.97 -1.14 -6.02
CA GLY A 88 -17.97 -2.59 -5.85
C GLY A 88 -17.78 -2.93 -4.37
N PRO A 89 -18.33 -4.05 -3.87
CA PRO A 89 -18.06 -4.48 -2.51
C PRO A 89 -16.56 -4.76 -2.38
N GLY A 90 -15.83 -3.79 -1.83
CA GLY A 90 -14.42 -3.97 -1.50
C GLY A 90 -14.27 -5.14 -0.53
N GLY A 91 -13.38 -6.05 -0.87
CA GLY A 91 -13.12 -7.27 -0.11
C GLY A 91 -13.79 -8.51 -0.70
N VAL A 92 -12.93 -9.48 -1.02
CA VAL A 92 -13.19 -10.82 -1.56
C VAL A 92 -13.32 -10.86 -3.09
N SER A 93 -12.19 -10.89 -3.79
CA SER A 93 -12.14 -11.66 -5.03
C SER A 93 -12.38 -13.13 -4.66
N GLY A 94 -13.42 -13.74 -5.24
CA GLY A 94 -13.77 -15.16 -5.04
C GLY A 94 -12.75 -16.15 -5.63
N GLY A 95 -11.49 -15.76 -5.71
CA GLY A 95 -10.41 -16.45 -6.42
C GLY A 95 -9.10 -16.44 -5.66
N GLY A 96 -9.11 -16.89 -4.39
CA GLY A 96 -8.10 -17.75 -3.76
C GLY A 96 -6.59 -17.48 -3.87
N ALA A 97 -6.12 -16.36 -4.40
CA ALA A 97 -4.70 -16.02 -4.42
C ALA A 97 -4.57 -14.49 -4.51
N ASN A 98 -4.56 -13.81 -3.36
CA ASN A 98 -4.16 -12.42 -3.31
C ASN A 98 -3.40 -12.17 -2.02
N ASP A 99 -2.07 -12.10 -2.13
CA ASP A 99 -1.17 -11.68 -1.04
C ASP A 99 -1.14 -10.14 -0.89
N GLY A 100 -1.96 -9.42 -1.66
CA GLY A 100 -2.19 -7.96 -1.58
C GLY A 100 -3.62 -7.60 -1.12
N ALA A 101 -3.86 -6.32 -0.82
CA ALA A 101 -5.12 -5.81 -0.25
C ALA A 101 -6.38 -5.96 -1.13
N GLY A 102 -6.25 -6.51 -2.35
CA GLY A 102 -7.34 -6.81 -3.29
C GLY A 102 -8.08 -5.57 -3.80
N GLU A 103 -8.88 -5.75 -4.87
CA GLU A 103 -9.80 -4.72 -5.36
C GLU A 103 -10.70 -4.20 -4.24
N GLY A 104 -10.75 -2.87 -4.13
CA GLY A 104 -11.55 -2.14 -3.18
C GLY A 104 -10.91 -1.87 -1.83
N ALA A 105 -9.82 -2.55 -1.41
CA ALA A 105 -9.03 -2.36 -0.17
C ALA A 105 -9.78 -1.79 1.08
N ILE A 106 -11.08 -2.06 1.21
CA ILE A 106 -11.95 -1.52 2.25
C ILE A 106 -12.06 -2.61 3.31
N PRO A 107 -11.55 -2.37 4.53
CA PRO A 107 -11.67 -3.34 5.60
C PRO A 107 -13.12 -3.47 6.06
N SER A 108 -13.52 -4.69 6.43
CA SER A 108 -14.77 -4.96 7.15
C SER A 108 -14.94 -4.06 8.37
N GLU A 109 -16.17 -3.81 8.82
CA GLU A 109 -16.44 -2.88 9.93
C GLU A 109 -15.63 -3.19 11.21
N ARG A 110 -15.45 -4.48 11.53
CA ARG A 110 -14.62 -4.91 12.65
C ARG A 110 -13.15 -4.52 12.46
N VAL A 111 -12.59 -4.80 11.28
CA VAL A 111 -11.19 -4.49 10.95
C VAL A 111 -10.98 -2.98 10.85
N ARG A 112 -11.94 -2.24 10.28
CA ARG A 112 -11.90 -0.77 10.23
C ARG A 112 -11.87 -0.13 11.62
N ARG A 113 -12.67 -0.63 12.57
CA ARG A 113 -12.62 -0.15 13.96
C ARG A 113 -11.26 -0.38 14.62
N MET A 114 -10.59 -1.48 14.29
CA MET A 114 -9.22 -1.73 14.74
C MET A 114 -8.21 -0.79 14.04
N GLU A 115 -8.37 -0.58 12.73
CA GLU A 115 -7.53 0.33 11.94
C GLU A 115 -7.57 1.76 12.48
N VAL A 116 -8.75 2.27 12.84
CA VAL A 116 -8.89 3.62 13.44
C VAL A 116 -8.11 3.72 14.76
N LYS A 117 -8.29 2.75 15.66
CA LYS A 117 -7.56 2.71 16.94
C LYS A 117 -6.05 2.57 16.75
N ALA A 118 -5.64 1.78 15.76
CA ALA A 118 -4.23 1.61 15.42
C ALA A 118 -3.63 2.93 14.91
N ASN A 119 -4.34 3.66 14.03
CA ASN A 119 -3.90 4.99 13.59
C ASN A 119 -3.76 5.97 14.75
N GLU A 120 -4.69 6.00 15.71
CA GLU A 120 -4.58 6.84 16.91
C GLU A 120 -3.35 6.47 17.76
N ALA A 121 -3.13 5.17 17.99
CA ALA A 121 -2.00 4.70 18.78
C ALA A 121 -0.64 4.99 18.10
N PHE A 122 -0.54 4.75 16.78
CA PHE A 122 0.70 4.98 16.04
C PHE A 122 0.97 6.46 15.76
N ASP A 123 -0.05 7.32 15.77
CA ASP A 123 0.17 8.77 15.72
C ASP A 123 0.80 9.29 17.02
N VAL A 124 0.42 8.73 18.17
CA VAL A 124 1.11 8.99 19.45
C VAL A 124 2.54 8.44 19.42
N TYR A 125 2.74 7.23 18.92
CA TYR A 125 4.09 6.65 18.74
C TYR A 125 4.97 7.53 17.86
N ARG A 126 4.44 8.00 16.73
CA ARG A 126 5.12 8.95 15.83
C ARG A 126 5.54 10.19 16.59
N GLU A 127 4.64 10.81 17.36
CA GLU A 127 4.97 12.03 18.11
C GLU A 127 6.09 11.78 19.13
N LEU A 128 6.02 10.67 19.88
CA LEU A 128 7.02 10.34 20.91
C LEU A 128 8.41 10.02 20.37
N TYR A 129 8.52 9.39 19.20
CA TYR A 129 9.79 8.92 18.64
C TYR A 129 10.34 9.77 17.50
N TYR A 130 9.47 10.47 16.77
CA TYR A 130 9.83 11.24 15.59
C TYR A 130 9.61 12.75 15.79
N GLU A 131 8.90 13.19 16.83
CA GLU A 131 8.64 14.62 17.15
C GLU A 131 8.06 15.40 15.95
N GLY A 132 7.29 14.73 15.09
CA GLY A 132 6.81 15.26 13.82
C GLY A 132 6.63 14.18 12.76
N GLY A 133 6.57 14.60 11.49
CA GLY A 133 6.33 13.70 10.37
C GLY A 133 4.87 13.28 10.21
N VAL A 134 4.63 12.23 9.42
CA VAL A 134 3.31 11.68 9.11
C VAL A 134 3.29 10.19 9.43
N SER A 135 2.16 9.70 9.93
CA SER A 135 1.90 8.27 10.16
C SER A 135 0.62 7.85 9.47
N SER A 136 0.53 6.59 9.06
CA SER A 136 -0.70 5.99 8.52
C SER A 136 -0.69 4.49 8.75
N VAL A 137 -1.84 3.93 9.07
CA VAL A 137 -2.05 2.49 9.25
C VAL A 137 -3.19 2.03 8.37
N TYR A 138 -2.96 0.95 7.63
CA TYR A 138 -3.94 0.32 6.74
C TYR A 138 -4.04 -1.17 7.04
N PHE A 139 -5.26 -1.66 7.23
CA PHE A 139 -5.58 -3.06 7.43
C PHE A 139 -6.46 -3.58 6.29
N TRP A 140 -6.34 -4.87 6.02
CA TRP A 140 -7.20 -5.59 5.08
C TRP A 140 -7.58 -6.96 5.66
N ASN A 141 -8.70 -7.49 5.17
CA ASN A 141 -9.22 -8.78 5.59
C ASN A 141 -8.45 -9.93 4.93
N LEU A 142 -8.27 -11.03 5.66
CA LEU A 142 -7.80 -12.32 5.17
C LEU A 142 -8.83 -13.40 5.56
N ASP A 143 -8.82 -14.55 4.90
CA ASP A 143 -9.76 -15.65 5.18
C ASP A 143 -9.76 -16.05 6.67
N ASP A 144 -8.56 -16.15 7.26
CA ASP A 144 -8.35 -16.50 8.67
C ASP A 144 -7.85 -15.31 9.52
N GLY A 145 -8.27 -14.07 9.21
CA GLY A 145 -7.98 -12.93 10.06
C GLY A 145 -7.90 -11.59 9.35
N PHE A 146 -6.80 -10.87 9.59
CA PHE A 146 -6.49 -9.61 8.94
C PHE A 146 -4.97 -9.41 8.93
N ALA A 147 -4.50 -8.63 7.97
CA ALA A 147 -3.13 -8.14 7.92
C ALA A 147 -3.13 -6.61 7.89
N GLY A 148 -1.95 -6.03 8.03
CA GLY A 148 -1.82 -4.59 8.14
C GLY A 148 -0.42 -4.07 7.92
N VAL A 149 -0.36 -2.82 7.47
CA VAL A 149 0.89 -2.06 7.31
C VAL A 149 0.85 -0.82 8.20
N VAL A 150 1.97 -0.54 8.86
CA VAL A 150 2.20 0.66 9.67
C VAL A 150 3.28 1.47 8.98
N LEU A 151 2.96 2.72 8.63
CA LEU A 151 3.81 3.60 7.87
C LEU A 151 4.19 4.82 8.71
N LEU A 152 5.47 5.18 8.67
CA LEU A 152 6.05 6.33 9.34
C LEU A 152 6.98 7.05 8.37
N LYS A 153 6.82 8.36 8.21
CA LYS A 153 7.69 9.19 7.38
C LYS A 153 8.05 10.49 8.09
N LYS A 154 9.34 10.81 8.14
CA LYS A 154 9.91 12.07 8.64
C LYS A 154 10.85 12.65 7.60
#